data_AF-A0A2T0JG90-F1
#
_entry.id   AF-A0A2T0JG90-F1
#
_cell.length_a   1.000
_cell.length_b   1.000
_cell.length_c   1.000
_cell.angle_alpha   90.00
_cell.angle_beta   90.00
_cell.angle_gamma   90.00
#
_symmetry.space_group_name_H-M   'P 1'
#
loop_
_entity.id
_entity.type
_entity.pdbx_description
1 polymer ?
#
loop_
_entity_poly.entity_id
_entity_poly.type
_entity_poly.pdbx_seq_one_letter_code
_entity_poly.pdbx_strand_id
1 'polypeptide(L)'
;MLIDPRLTEALATVTVAADGSAAQVGDQKITAEDPRELRGSLALLLYRKLHSGAAPPPADATMMPRKRHDGQFEDELHDAVPHRFTPSRGLLIGLDGDDMIVRLPEITARVPRERYAGIGEPRPGEIAEVLLDSRRPNVSPGFYYVMGSRHHSDAQAQVRRLFVHIEDSRYAPEIWHRALDHLERTEAGYHAKVLSDRSAYPRRDALVVYLTGAPAAAEQDLADALDGLPGVASDVSAYTERYRPGISGADDPVDDRPGQSGLSFGQHRSTALATALIEHATTPGAPARDDVIARHFRAARIDPRRPARNLRAEDLTHV
;
A
#
# COMPACT_ATOMS: atom_id res chain seq x y z
N MET A 1 -3.89 -26.99 8.73
CA MET A 1 -4.72 -26.04 7.94
C MET A 1 -3.92 -25.58 6.73
N LEU A 2 -4.57 -25.51 5.58
CA LEU A 2 -3.94 -25.11 4.31
C LEU A 2 -3.91 -23.60 4.10
N ILE A 3 -4.81 -22.87 4.77
CA ILE A 3 -4.89 -21.40 4.75
C ILE A 3 -4.90 -20.82 6.17
N ASP A 4 -4.63 -19.51 6.30
CA ASP A 4 -4.64 -18.77 7.57
C ASP A 4 -6.02 -18.81 8.27
N PRO A 5 -6.07 -19.08 9.59
CA PRO A 5 -7.34 -19.18 10.31
C PRO A 5 -8.21 -17.92 10.33
N ARG A 6 -7.62 -16.72 10.39
CA ARG A 6 -8.38 -15.46 10.35
C ARG A 6 -8.98 -15.25 8.96
N LEU A 7 -8.25 -15.67 7.92
CA LEU A 7 -8.81 -15.68 6.57
C LEU A 7 -9.95 -16.70 6.44
N THR A 8 -9.82 -17.91 7.02
CA THR A 8 -10.92 -18.88 7.06
C THR A 8 -12.17 -18.31 7.72
N GLU A 9 -12.03 -17.64 8.86
CA GLU A 9 -13.12 -16.98 9.57
C GLU A 9 -13.77 -15.89 8.70
N ALA A 10 -12.97 -15.01 8.09
CA ALA A 10 -13.46 -13.98 7.18
C ALA A 10 -14.19 -14.56 5.95
N LEU A 11 -13.80 -15.74 5.49
CA LEU A 11 -14.40 -16.44 4.35
C LEU A 11 -15.70 -17.18 4.71
N ALA A 12 -16.08 -17.25 5.98
CA ALA A 12 -17.36 -17.85 6.39
C ALA A 12 -18.56 -17.06 5.85
N THR A 13 -18.38 -15.76 5.60
CA THR A 13 -19.42 -14.88 5.06
C THR A 13 -19.32 -14.66 3.54
N VAL A 14 -18.50 -15.46 2.84
CA VAL A 14 -18.25 -15.30 1.40
C VAL A 14 -18.82 -16.48 0.62
N THR A 15 -19.70 -16.18 -0.32
CA THR A 15 -20.29 -17.18 -1.23
C THR A 15 -20.19 -16.71 -2.68
N VAL A 16 -20.04 -17.67 -3.59
CA VAL A 16 -20.04 -17.46 -5.05
C VAL A 16 -20.99 -18.48 -5.66
N ALA A 17 -21.86 -18.02 -6.55
CA ALA A 17 -22.80 -18.88 -7.25
C ALA A 17 -22.07 -19.85 -8.20
N ALA A 18 -22.59 -21.07 -8.35
CA ALA A 18 -21.93 -22.13 -9.11
C ALA A 18 -21.81 -21.83 -10.62
N ASP A 19 -22.66 -20.95 -11.13
CA ASP A 19 -22.62 -20.44 -12.51
C ASP A 19 -21.66 -19.25 -12.68
N GLY A 20 -21.09 -18.74 -11.58
CA GLY A 20 -20.22 -17.56 -11.58
C GLY A 20 -20.93 -16.26 -11.95
N SER A 21 -22.26 -16.18 -11.82
CA SER A 21 -23.05 -14.98 -12.13
C SER A 21 -23.24 -14.05 -10.93
N ALA A 22 -23.00 -14.54 -9.71
CA ALA A 22 -23.21 -13.77 -8.49
C ALA A 22 -22.23 -14.14 -7.37
N ALA A 23 -21.95 -13.18 -6.49
CA ALA A 23 -21.21 -13.40 -5.25
C ALA A 23 -21.77 -12.55 -4.11
N GLN A 24 -21.51 -12.98 -2.87
CA GLN A 24 -21.87 -12.26 -1.66
C GLN A 24 -20.67 -12.23 -0.71
N VAL A 25 -20.44 -11.07 -0.09
CA VAL A 25 -19.44 -10.86 0.97
C VAL A 25 -20.12 -10.13 2.12
N GLY A 26 -20.47 -10.89 3.16
CA GLY A 26 -21.29 -10.40 4.26
C GLY A 26 -22.69 -10.00 3.79
N ASP A 27 -23.05 -8.74 3.96
CA ASP A 27 -24.33 -8.15 3.58
C ASP A 27 -24.38 -7.67 2.12
N GLN A 28 -23.25 -7.64 1.42
CA GLN A 28 -23.17 -7.08 0.06
C GLN A 28 -23.20 -8.19 -0.99
N LYS A 29 -24.19 -8.11 -1.88
CA LYS A 29 -24.33 -8.98 -3.06
C LYS A 29 -23.93 -8.22 -4.32
N ILE A 30 -23.23 -8.91 -5.21
CA ILE A 30 -22.88 -8.43 -6.55
C ILE A 30 -23.30 -9.48 -7.59
N THR A 31 -23.63 -9.02 -8.79
CA THR A 31 -23.96 -9.85 -9.95
C THR A 31 -23.15 -9.39 -11.15
N ALA A 32 -22.92 -10.28 -12.10
CA ALA A 32 -22.22 -9.99 -13.35
C ALA A 32 -22.78 -10.88 -14.47
N GLU A 33 -22.55 -10.51 -15.72
CA GLU A 33 -23.01 -11.29 -16.87
C GLU A 33 -22.19 -12.57 -17.05
N ASP A 34 -20.91 -12.53 -16.65
CA ASP A 34 -20.00 -13.67 -16.76
C ASP A 34 -18.99 -13.76 -15.60
N PRO A 35 -18.33 -14.92 -15.41
CA PRO A 35 -17.36 -15.12 -14.33
C PRO A 35 -16.12 -14.21 -14.39
N ARG A 36 -15.76 -13.68 -15.56
CA ARG A 36 -14.61 -12.78 -15.73
C ARG A 36 -14.96 -11.39 -15.22
N GLU A 37 -16.15 -10.88 -15.52
CA GLU A 37 -16.66 -9.62 -14.97
C GLU A 37 -16.83 -9.74 -13.45
N LEU A 38 -17.43 -10.84 -12.97
CA LEU A 38 -17.62 -11.08 -11.54
C LEU A 38 -16.28 -11.06 -10.78
N ARG A 39 -15.19 -11.53 -11.38
CA ARG A 39 -13.86 -11.54 -10.76
C ARG A 39 -13.36 -10.16 -10.38
N GLY A 40 -13.51 -9.18 -11.27
CA GLY A 40 -13.10 -7.81 -10.99
C GLY A 40 -13.91 -7.19 -9.85
N SER A 41 -15.23 -7.34 -9.92
CA SER A 41 -16.16 -6.83 -8.91
C SER A 41 -15.97 -7.51 -7.54
N LEU A 42 -15.75 -8.82 -7.52
CA LEU A 42 -15.47 -9.58 -6.31
C LEU A 42 -14.12 -9.21 -5.70
N ALA A 43 -13.07 -9.04 -6.51
CA ALA A 43 -11.76 -8.59 -6.02
C ALA A 43 -11.87 -7.21 -5.35
N LEU A 44 -12.61 -6.27 -5.95
CA LEU A 44 -12.86 -4.96 -5.34
C LEU A 44 -13.66 -5.06 -4.04
N LEU A 45 -14.70 -5.90 -4.01
CA LEU A 45 -15.52 -6.09 -2.82
C LEU A 45 -14.72 -6.73 -1.66
N LEU A 46 -13.91 -7.75 -1.96
CA LEU A 46 -12.99 -8.37 -1.00
C LEU A 46 -11.94 -7.37 -0.52
N TYR A 47 -11.40 -6.52 -1.39
CA TYR A 47 -10.49 -5.45 -1.00
C TYR A 47 -11.12 -4.52 0.03
N ARG A 48 -12.35 -4.05 -0.23
CA ARG A 48 -13.07 -3.17 0.71
C ARG A 48 -13.35 -3.86 2.04
N LYS A 49 -13.91 -5.07 2.02
CA LYS A 49 -14.37 -5.74 3.24
C LYS A 49 -13.22 -6.33 4.07
N LEU A 50 -12.23 -6.94 3.41
CA LEU A 50 -11.16 -7.70 4.07
C LEU A 50 -9.85 -6.92 4.22
N HIS A 51 -9.63 -5.87 3.41
CA HIS A 51 -8.43 -5.04 3.50
C HIS A 51 -8.68 -3.64 4.01
N SER A 52 -9.26 -2.75 3.19
CA SER A 52 -9.31 -1.33 3.52
C SER A 52 -10.36 -0.98 4.56
N GLY A 53 -11.42 -1.78 4.71
CA GLY A 53 -12.58 -1.42 5.53
C GLY A 53 -13.40 -0.27 4.95
N ALA A 54 -13.12 0.14 3.70
CA ALA A 54 -13.78 1.30 3.10
C ALA A 54 -15.31 1.11 3.01
N ALA A 55 -16.04 2.16 3.37
CA ALA A 55 -17.48 2.21 3.21
C ALA A 55 -17.88 1.97 1.73
N PRO A 56 -19.02 1.31 1.47
CA PRO A 56 -19.56 1.26 0.12
C PRO A 56 -19.80 2.68 -0.41
N PRO A 57 -19.59 2.90 -1.72
CA PRO A 57 -20.00 4.16 -2.33
C PRO A 57 -21.53 4.34 -2.16
N PRO A 58 -22.01 5.59 -2.04
CA PRO A 58 -23.45 5.89 -2.05
C PRO A 58 -24.14 5.25 -3.27
N ALA A 59 -25.40 4.82 -3.10
CA ALA A 59 -26.17 4.13 -4.14
C ALA A 59 -26.40 5.00 -5.41
N ASP A 60 -26.30 6.32 -5.27
CA ASP A 60 -26.45 7.34 -6.30
C ASP A 60 -25.11 7.86 -6.85
N ALA A 61 -23.97 7.31 -6.40
CA ALA A 61 -22.67 7.65 -6.95
C ALA A 61 -22.60 7.19 -8.41
N THR A 62 -22.56 8.14 -9.35
CA THR A 62 -22.26 7.85 -10.74
C THR A 62 -20.88 7.16 -10.82
N MET A 63 -20.74 6.19 -11.74
CA MET A 63 -19.50 5.39 -11.95
C MET A 63 -18.23 6.22 -12.19
N MET A 64 -18.33 7.54 -12.34
CA MET A 64 -17.18 8.43 -12.36
C MET A 64 -16.97 9.04 -10.97
N PRO A 65 -15.98 8.56 -10.17
CA PRO A 65 -15.58 9.29 -8.98
C PRO A 65 -15.10 10.67 -9.42
N ARG A 66 -15.88 11.71 -9.09
CA ARG A 66 -15.33 13.07 -9.10
C ARG A 66 -14.11 13.00 -8.19
N LYS A 67 -12.92 13.31 -8.74
CA LYS A 67 -11.72 13.57 -7.92
C LYS A 67 -12.08 14.71 -6.97
N ARG A 68 -12.58 14.39 -5.78
CA ARG A 68 -12.79 15.36 -4.72
C ARG A 68 -11.41 15.65 -4.18
N HIS A 69 -10.83 16.72 -4.72
CA HIS A 69 -9.58 17.27 -4.21
C HIS A 69 -9.94 18.11 -2.99
N ASP A 70 -9.65 17.60 -1.79
CA ASP A 70 -9.79 18.35 -0.55
C ASP A 70 -8.49 19.11 -0.28
N GLY A 71 -8.37 20.29 -0.92
CA GLY A 71 -7.13 21.08 -0.86
C GLY A 71 -6.78 21.53 0.56
N GLN A 72 -7.77 21.91 1.35
CA GLN A 72 -7.55 22.31 2.75
C GLN A 72 -6.99 21.13 3.57
N PHE A 73 -7.50 19.91 3.34
CA PHE A 73 -6.95 18.75 4.04
C PHE A 73 -5.53 18.42 3.57
N GLU A 74 -5.24 18.53 2.28
CA GLU A 74 -3.87 18.35 1.79
C GLU A 74 -2.89 19.38 2.37
N ASP A 75 -3.33 20.61 2.61
CA ASP A 75 -2.51 21.64 3.28
C ASP A 75 -2.25 21.26 4.76
N GLU A 76 -3.26 20.78 5.49
CA GLU A 76 -3.09 20.28 6.87
C GLU A 76 -2.12 19.08 6.93
N LEU A 77 -2.23 18.16 5.97
CA LEU A 77 -1.31 17.01 5.85
C LEU A 77 0.10 17.43 5.42
N HIS A 78 0.22 18.50 4.63
CA HIS A 78 1.49 19.08 4.23
C HIS A 78 2.22 19.72 5.41
N ASP A 79 1.52 20.54 6.19
CA ASP A 79 2.08 21.22 7.37
C ASP A 79 2.52 20.24 8.47
N ALA A 80 1.93 19.04 8.50
CA ALA A 80 2.27 17.96 9.41
C ALA A 80 3.58 17.21 9.04
N VAL A 81 4.15 17.42 7.84
CA VAL A 81 5.40 16.75 7.42
C VAL A 81 6.60 17.41 8.11
N PRO A 82 7.43 16.66 8.87
CA PRO A 82 8.53 17.24 9.66
C PRO A 82 9.73 17.68 8.81
N HIS A 83 9.77 17.33 7.53
CA HIS A 83 10.86 17.64 6.61
C HIS A 83 10.33 18.08 5.24
N ARG A 84 11.07 19.00 4.61
CA ARG A 84 10.68 19.57 3.30
C ARG A 84 11.26 18.83 2.11
N PHE A 85 12.44 18.23 2.28
CA PHE A 85 13.21 17.72 1.16
C PHE A 85 13.67 16.28 1.37
N THR A 86 13.83 15.59 0.25
CA THR A 86 14.42 14.26 0.16
C THR A 86 15.70 14.36 -0.67
N PRO A 87 16.85 13.98 -0.12
CA PRO A 87 18.10 13.85 -0.86
C PRO A 87 17.94 12.83 -1.98
N SER A 88 18.53 13.13 -3.14
CA SER A 88 18.52 12.26 -4.30
C SER A 88 19.84 12.38 -5.04
N ARG A 89 20.35 11.25 -5.54
CA ARG A 89 21.59 11.20 -6.30
C ARG A 89 21.27 11.03 -7.78
N GLY A 90 21.91 11.83 -8.61
CA GLY A 90 21.74 11.78 -10.06
C GLY A 90 22.97 12.27 -10.80
N LEU A 91 23.05 11.95 -12.09
CA LEU A 91 24.11 12.46 -12.94
C LEU A 91 23.80 13.91 -13.30
N LEU A 92 24.68 14.84 -12.93
CA LEU A 92 24.58 16.23 -13.38
C LEU A 92 24.94 16.31 -14.86
N ILE A 93 23.98 16.64 -15.72
CA ILE A 93 24.16 16.73 -17.17
C ILE A 93 24.64 18.12 -17.58
N GLY A 94 24.16 19.17 -16.91
CA GLY A 94 24.44 20.54 -17.30
C GLY A 94 24.04 21.57 -16.26
N LEU A 95 24.49 22.79 -16.47
CA LEU A 95 24.13 23.97 -15.71
C LEU A 95 23.46 24.96 -16.67
N ASP A 96 22.35 25.56 -16.25
CA ASP A 96 21.55 26.51 -17.04
C ASP A 96 21.17 27.69 -16.14
N GLY A 97 22.02 28.71 -16.12
CA GLY A 97 21.92 29.82 -15.17
C GLY A 97 22.00 29.35 -13.72
N ASP A 98 20.94 29.63 -12.95
CA ASP A 98 20.80 29.24 -11.54
C ASP A 98 20.23 27.82 -11.37
N ASP A 99 19.98 27.09 -12.47
CA ASP A 99 19.48 25.73 -12.43
C ASP A 99 20.55 24.68 -12.80
N MET A 100 20.38 23.49 -12.24
CA MET A 100 21.10 22.27 -12.57
C MET A 100 20.17 21.32 -13.34
N ILE A 101 20.67 20.68 -14.39
CA ILE A 101 19.94 19.63 -15.10
C ILE A 101 20.49 18.28 -14.64
N VAL A 102 19.70 17.54 -13.87
CA VAL A 102 20.12 16.29 -13.22
C VAL A 102 19.31 15.12 -13.76
N ARG A 103 20.00 14.07 -14.24
CA ARG A 103 19.38 12.79 -14.57
C ARG A 103 19.26 11.94 -13.31
N LEU A 104 18.04 11.80 -12.86
CA LEU A 104 17.62 10.90 -11.79
C LEU A 104 17.22 9.54 -12.41
N PRO A 105 17.01 8.47 -11.61
CA PRO A 105 16.67 7.15 -12.13
C PRO A 105 15.44 7.12 -13.04
N GLU A 106 14.40 7.90 -12.71
CA GLU A 106 13.10 7.86 -13.41
C GLU A 106 12.86 9.06 -14.31
N ILE A 107 13.54 10.18 -14.06
CA ILE A 107 13.30 11.46 -14.74
C ILE A 107 14.60 12.22 -14.96
N THR A 108 14.58 13.17 -15.89
CA THR A 108 15.56 14.25 -15.92
C THR A 108 14.88 15.51 -15.39
N ALA A 109 15.44 16.10 -14.34
CA ALA A 109 14.85 17.23 -13.64
C ALA A 109 15.72 18.48 -13.75
N ARG A 110 15.06 19.62 -13.82
CA ARG A 110 15.67 20.93 -13.57
C ARG A 110 15.55 21.23 -12.08
N VAL A 111 16.68 21.48 -11.43
CA VAL A 111 16.78 21.64 -9.98
C VAL A 111 17.53 22.93 -9.67
N PRO A 112 16.95 23.86 -8.90
CA PRO A 112 17.64 25.09 -8.52
C PRO A 112 18.98 24.80 -7.83
N ARG A 113 20.02 25.59 -8.13
CA ARG A 113 21.38 25.41 -7.59
C ARG A 113 21.43 25.45 -6.07
N GLU A 114 20.57 26.25 -5.45
CA GLU A 114 20.39 26.31 -3.99
C GLU A 114 19.96 24.96 -3.36
N ARG A 115 19.52 24.00 -4.16
CA ARG A 115 19.18 22.63 -3.73
C ARG A 115 20.31 21.63 -3.94
N TYR A 116 21.49 22.07 -4.33
CA TYR A 116 22.68 21.24 -4.33
C TYR A 116 23.10 20.92 -2.88
N ALA A 117 23.29 19.64 -2.58
CA ALA A 117 23.70 19.16 -1.26
C ALA A 117 25.09 18.50 -1.26
N GLY A 118 25.80 18.53 -2.40
CA GLY A 118 27.15 17.99 -2.50
C GLY A 118 28.22 18.92 -1.90
N ILE A 119 29.44 18.40 -1.79
CA ILE A 119 30.60 19.17 -1.34
C ILE A 119 31.26 19.84 -2.54
N GLY A 120 31.42 21.17 -2.49
CA GLY A 120 32.09 21.95 -3.53
C GLY A 120 31.13 22.50 -4.59
N GLU A 121 31.65 22.87 -5.75
CA GLU A 121 30.83 23.37 -6.87
C GLU A 121 30.29 22.20 -7.71
N PRO A 122 29.02 22.23 -8.14
CA PRO A 122 28.43 21.21 -8.99
C PRO A 122 29.11 21.18 -10.37
N ARG A 123 29.53 19.99 -10.84
CA ARG A 123 30.22 19.80 -12.13
C ARG A 123 29.47 18.84 -13.06
N PRO A 124 29.12 19.26 -14.28
CA PRO A 124 28.58 18.35 -15.29
C PRO A 124 29.47 17.13 -15.52
N GLY A 125 28.86 15.95 -15.63
CA GLY A 125 29.52 14.65 -15.74
C GLY A 125 29.73 13.93 -14.40
N GLU A 126 29.51 14.60 -13.27
CA GLU A 126 29.64 14.00 -11.94
C GLU A 126 28.27 13.62 -11.32
N ILE A 127 28.30 12.71 -10.34
CA ILE A 127 27.12 12.42 -9.53
C ILE A 127 26.92 13.56 -8.54
N ALA A 128 25.80 14.26 -8.68
CA ALA A 128 25.36 15.30 -7.76
C ALA A 128 24.37 14.72 -6.75
N GLU A 129 24.46 15.19 -5.50
CA GLU A 129 23.39 15.06 -4.53
C GLU A 129 22.55 16.33 -4.54
N VAL A 130 21.24 16.16 -4.73
CA VAL A 130 20.28 17.26 -4.80
C VAL A 130 19.10 17.01 -3.87
N LEU A 131 18.52 18.10 -3.37
CA LEU A 131 17.33 18.08 -2.54
C LEU A 131 16.09 18.27 -3.41
N LEU A 132 15.25 17.25 -3.49
CA LEU A 132 13.94 17.34 -4.13
C LEU A 132 12.87 17.57 -3.06
N ASP A 133 11.73 18.16 -3.40
CA ASP A 133 10.59 18.25 -2.47
C ASP A 133 10.26 16.86 -1.90
N SER A 134 9.83 16.74 -0.65
CA SER A 134 9.46 15.44 -0.08
C SER A 134 8.12 14.92 -0.62
N ARG A 135 7.21 15.85 -0.96
CA ARG A 135 5.89 15.55 -1.53
C ARG A 135 6.00 14.96 -2.95
N ARG A 136 5.23 13.92 -3.23
CA ARG A 136 5.10 13.29 -4.56
C ARG A 136 3.64 13.29 -5.01
N PRO A 137 3.14 14.38 -5.62
CA PRO A 137 1.74 14.44 -6.05
C PRO A 137 1.45 13.38 -7.12
N ASN A 138 0.21 12.87 -7.14
CA ASN A 138 -0.31 11.94 -8.15
C ASN A 138 0.36 10.55 -8.23
N VAL A 139 1.23 10.17 -7.28
CA VAL A 139 1.80 8.80 -7.24
C VAL A 139 0.75 7.76 -6.87
N SER A 140 -0.14 8.08 -5.93
CA SER A 140 -1.20 7.18 -5.47
C SER A 140 -2.51 7.98 -5.37
N PRO A 141 -3.41 7.90 -6.37
CA PRO A 141 -4.66 8.66 -6.37
C PRO A 141 -5.46 8.50 -5.07
N GLY A 142 -5.94 9.62 -4.52
CA GLY A 142 -6.66 9.67 -3.24
C GLY A 142 -5.77 9.65 -1.99
N PHE A 143 -4.45 9.73 -2.16
CA PHE A 143 -3.48 9.81 -1.07
C PHE A 143 -2.54 11.01 -1.24
N TYR A 144 -2.21 11.64 -0.11
CA TYR A 144 -1.04 12.48 0.05
C TYR A 144 0.19 11.59 0.27
N TYR A 145 1.27 11.82 -0.47
CA TYR A 145 2.43 10.93 -0.51
C TYR A 145 3.72 11.72 -0.26
N VAL A 146 4.60 11.18 0.59
CA VAL A 146 5.93 11.74 0.85
C VAL A 146 7.02 10.68 0.82
N MET A 147 8.20 11.11 0.43
CA MET A 147 9.46 10.40 0.63
C MET A 147 10.11 10.90 1.93
N GLY A 148 10.78 10.03 2.69
CA GLY A 148 11.54 10.42 3.89
C GLY A 148 12.73 11.34 3.57
N SER A 149 13.34 11.93 4.60
CA SER A 149 14.51 12.81 4.44
C SER A 149 15.83 12.05 4.29
N ARG A 150 15.80 10.72 4.45
CA ARG A 150 16.96 9.84 4.30
C ARG A 150 17.01 9.23 2.91
N HIS A 151 18.23 8.93 2.46
CA HIS A 151 18.45 8.24 1.19
C HIS A 151 17.69 6.92 1.20
N HIS A 152 16.90 6.71 0.14
CA HIS A 152 16.26 5.43 -0.08
C HIS A 152 17.34 4.40 -0.44
N SER A 153 17.69 3.52 0.50
CA SER A 153 18.67 2.45 0.27
C SER A 153 18.14 1.43 -0.73
N ASP A 154 19.01 0.99 -1.65
CA ASP A 154 18.87 -0.07 -2.65
C ASP A 154 17.46 -0.51 -3.08
N ALA A 155 17.19 -0.39 -4.39
CA ALA A 155 15.98 -0.93 -5.04
C ALA A 155 15.77 -2.44 -4.87
N GLN A 156 16.74 -3.17 -4.29
CA GLN A 156 16.69 -4.60 -4.00
C GLN A 156 16.35 -4.91 -2.52
N ALA A 157 16.25 -3.89 -1.65
CA ALA A 157 15.94 -4.10 -0.24
C ALA A 157 14.50 -4.59 -0.06
N GLN A 158 14.30 -5.57 0.83
CA GLN A 158 12.97 -6.05 1.18
C GLN A 158 12.14 -4.90 1.77
N VAL A 159 11.05 -4.54 1.09
CA VAL A 159 10.12 -3.50 1.55
C VAL A 159 9.05 -4.11 2.45
N ARG A 160 8.88 -3.55 3.64
CA ARG A 160 7.77 -3.87 4.55
C ARG A 160 6.78 -2.72 4.57
N ARG A 161 5.49 -3.05 4.52
CA ARG A 161 4.40 -2.09 4.63
C ARG A 161 3.80 -2.17 6.02
N LEU A 162 3.68 -1.03 6.70
CA LEU A 162 2.91 -0.87 7.92
C LEU A 162 1.65 -0.07 7.60
N PHE A 163 0.50 -0.56 8.05
CA PHE A 163 -0.83 0.02 7.84
C PHE A 163 -1.37 0.50 9.18
N VAL A 164 -1.92 1.71 9.19
CA VAL A 164 -2.57 2.30 10.36
C VAL A 164 -4.02 2.61 10.01
N HIS A 165 -4.92 2.06 10.82
CA HIS A 165 -6.34 2.30 10.75
C HIS A 165 -6.68 3.64 11.41
N ILE A 166 -7.10 4.61 10.62
CA ILE A 166 -7.56 5.90 11.12
C ILE A 166 -9.07 5.96 10.99
N GLU A 167 -9.75 6.20 12.12
CA GLU A 167 -11.21 6.16 12.22
C GLU A 167 -11.90 7.42 11.68
N ASP A 168 -11.26 8.57 11.85
CA ASP A 168 -11.80 9.87 11.46
C ASP A 168 -10.67 10.76 10.93
N SER A 169 -10.94 11.41 9.80
CA SER A 169 -10.03 12.34 9.14
C SER A 169 -9.45 13.43 10.05
N ARG A 170 -10.17 13.86 11.10
CA ARG A 170 -9.72 14.90 12.04
C ARG A 170 -8.45 14.52 12.81
N TYR A 171 -8.19 13.22 12.95
CA TYR A 171 -7.00 12.71 13.64
C TYR A 171 -5.81 12.47 12.70
N ALA A 172 -6.06 12.47 11.39
CA ALA A 172 -5.05 12.06 10.43
C ALA A 172 -3.80 12.94 10.42
N PRO A 173 -3.87 14.29 10.48
CA PRO A 173 -2.67 15.12 10.49
C PRO A 173 -1.75 14.85 11.70
N GLU A 174 -2.31 14.66 12.91
CA GLU A 174 -1.51 14.36 14.11
C GLU A 174 -0.90 12.95 14.04
N ILE A 175 -1.69 11.92 13.68
CA ILE A 175 -1.18 10.55 13.52
C ILE A 175 -0.09 10.50 12.45
N TRP A 176 -0.30 11.21 11.34
CA TRP A 176 0.67 11.37 10.26
C TRP A 176 1.95 12.02 10.74
N HIS A 177 1.86 13.17 11.40
CA HIS A 177 3.01 13.86 11.98
C HIS A 177 3.80 12.96 12.92
N ARG A 178 3.12 12.28 13.86
CA ARG A 178 3.75 11.36 14.83
C ARG A 178 4.49 10.22 14.16
N ALA A 179 3.90 9.62 13.13
CA ALA A 179 4.52 8.54 12.38
C ALA A 179 5.80 9.02 11.69
N LEU A 180 5.72 10.14 10.98
CA LEU A 180 6.87 10.70 10.26
C LEU A 180 7.97 11.20 11.20
N ASP A 181 7.61 11.94 12.24
CA ASP A 181 8.56 12.44 13.24
C ASP A 181 9.32 11.29 13.92
N HIS A 182 8.61 10.22 14.28
CA HIS A 182 9.25 9.03 14.82
C HIS A 182 10.27 8.45 13.83
N LEU A 183 9.88 8.24 12.58
CA LEU A 183 10.76 7.67 11.55
C LEU A 183 11.99 8.54 11.28
N GLU A 184 11.82 9.86 11.26
CA GLU A 184 12.91 10.81 11.09
C GLU A 184 13.88 10.81 12.29
N ARG A 185 13.36 10.74 13.52
CA ARG A 185 14.18 10.64 14.75
C ARG A 185 14.94 9.32 14.86
N THR A 186 14.37 8.23 14.35
CA THR A 186 15.04 6.92 14.29
C THR A 186 15.90 6.74 13.04
N GLU A 187 16.00 7.77 12.20
CA GLU A 187 16.75 7.76 10.93
C GLU A 187 16.34 6.62 9.98
N ALA A 188 15.06 6.22 10.01
CA ALA A 188 14.55 5.13 9.19
C ALA A 188 14.46 5.53 7.71
N GLY A 189 14.79 4.59 6.82
CA GLY A 189 14.51 4.74 5.38
C GLY A 189 13.05 4.44 5.09
N TYR A 190 12.31 5.41 4.56
CA TYR A 190 10.90 5.21 4.27
C TYR A 190 10.34 6.06 3.13
N HIS A 191 9.20 5.64 2.63
CA HIS A 191 8.21 6.51 2.00
C HIS A 191 6.84 6.19 2.58
N ALA A 192 5.93 7.15 2.56
CA ALA A 192 4.66 6.98 3.23
C ALA A 192 3.55 7.71 2.50
N LYS A 193 2.32 7.26 2.76
CA LYS A 193 1.13 7.90 2.24
C LYS A 193 0.01 7.87 3.25
N VAL A 194 -0.85 8.87 3.17
CA VAL A 194 -2.06 9.02 3.99
C VAL A 194 -3.21 9.48 3.10
N LEU A 195 -4.44 9.04 3.37
CA LEU A 195 -5.60 9.48 2.57
C LEU A 195 -5.69 11.01 2.55
N SER A 196 -6.00 11.57 1.38
CA SER A 196 -6.13 13.02 1.19
C SER A 196 -7.57 13.49 0.98
N ASP A 197 -8.55 12.62 1.22
CA ASP A 197 -9.98 12.95 1.17
C ASP A 197 -10.62 12.58 2.50
N ARG A 198 -11.18 13.56 3.21
CA ARG A 198 -11.84 13.34 4.50
C ARG A 198 -13.00 12.34 4.42
N SER A 199 -13.69 12.29 3.28
CA SER A 199 -14.81 11.36 3.06
C SER A 199 -14.39 9.91 2.83
N ALA A 200 -13.08 9.65 2.67
CA ALA A 200 -12.54 8.31 2.50
C ALA A 200 -12.28 7.57 3.82
N TYR A 201 -12.43 8.23 4.97
CA TYR A 201 -12.31 7.64 6.30
C TYR A 201 -13.67 7.05 6.76
N PRO A 202 -13.69 6.03 7.64
CA PRO A 202 -12.54 5.28 8.19
C PRO A 202 -11.94 4.29 7.19
N ARG A 203 -10.64 4.05 7.29
CA ARG A 203 -9.94 2.99 6.54
C ARG A 203 -8.79 2.38 7.32
N ARG A 204 -8.65 1.06 7.26
CA ARG A 204 -7.55 0.26 7.84
C ARG A 204 -6.21 0.50 7.14
N ASP A 205 -6.25 0.97 5.90
CA ASP A 205 -5.10 1.39 5.11
C ASP A 205 -5.09 2.92 4.91
N ALA A 206 -5.63 3.68 5.87
CA ALA A 206 -5.70 5.14 5.79
C ALA A 206 -4.32 5.80 5.79
N LEU A 207 -3.37 5.24 6.55
CA LEU A 207 -1.96 5.60 6.51
C LEU A 207 -1.14 4.33 6.23
N VAL A 208 -0.20 4.43 5.29
CA VAL A 208 0.68 3.33 4.91
C VAL A 208 2.12 3.83 4.88
N VAL A 209 2.99 3.20 5.67
CA VAL A 209 4.44 3.44 5.67
C VAL A 209 5.13 2.27 4.99
N TYR A 210 6.04 2.57 4.08
CA TYR A 210 6.89 1.61 3.41
C TYR A 210 8.29 1.77 3.97
N LEU A 211 8.73 0.77 4.72
CA LEU A 211 10.03 0.73 5.38
C LEU A 211 11.02 -0.03 4.51
N THR A 212 12.20 0.55 4.31
CA THR A 212 13.31 -0.04 3.57
C THR A 212 14.56 -0.21 4.44
N GLY A 213 15.51 -1.03 3.99
CA GLY A 213 16.74 -1.31 4.74
C GLY A 213 16.57 -2.35 5.84
N ALA A 214 16.42 -1.92 7.10
CA ALA A 214 16.31 -2.78 8.29
C ALA A 214 14.88 -2.77 8.89
N PRO A 215 13.86 -3.25 8.16
CA PRO A 215 12.47 -2.93 8.46
C PRO A 215 11.93 -3.55 9.76
N ALA A 216 12.46 -4.69 10.21
CA ALA A 216 11.83 -5.45 11.30
C ALA A 216 11.81 -4.71 12.66
N ALA A 217 12.89 -3.99 13.01
CA ALA A 217 12.92 -3.20 14.25
C ALA A 217 12.04 -1.95 14.11
N ALA A 218 12.17 -1.23 12.99
CA ALA A 218 11.38 -0.04 12.71
C ALA A 218 9.86 -0.31 12.66
N GLU A 219 9.42 -1.50 12.22
CA GLU A 219 8.01 -1.90 12.25
C GLU A 219 7.45 -1.95 13.66
N GLN A 220 8.19 -2.55 14.61
CA GLN A 220 7.73 -2.67 16.00
C GLN A 220 7.81 -1.31 16.71
N ASP A 221 8.91 -0.58 16.55
CA ASP A 221 9.11 0.72 17.19
C ASP A 221 8.04 1.74 16.73
N LEU A 222 7.73 1.76 15.42
CA LEU A 222 6.66 2.61 14.89
C LEU A 222 5.28 2.14 15.38
N ALA A 223 5.02 0.84 15.44
CA ALA A 223 3.76 0.34 15.96
C ALA A 223 3.55 0.72 17.43
N ASP A 224 4.60 0.67 18.25
CA ASP A 224 4.59 1.12 19.64
C ASP A 224 4.41 2.63 19.77
N ALA A 225 5.03 3.42 18.90
CA ALA A 225 4.90 4.87 18.90
C ALA A 225 3.48 5.37 18.56
N LEU A 226 2.70 4.55 17.85
CA LEU A 226 1.34 4.89 17.42
C LEU A 226 0.24 4.17 18.23
N ASP A 227 0.61 3.23 19.10
CA ASP A 227 -0.35 2.45 19.88
C ASP A 227 -1.17 3.33 20.82
N GLY A 228 -2.47 3.08 20.88
CA GLY A 228 -3.40 3.81 21.75
C GLY A 228 -3.61 5.30 21.42
N LEU A 229 -3.06 5.83 20.33
CA LEU A 229 -3.29 7.22 19.93
C LEU A 229 -4.78 7.46 19.62
N PRO A 230 -5.34 8.63 19.99
CA PRO A 230 -6.69 9.01 19.58
C PRO A 230 -6.85 8.96 18.06
N GLY A 231 -7.92 8.34 17.59
CA GLY A 231 -8.18 8.17 16.16
C GLY A 231 -7.66 6.87 15.55
N VAL A 232 -6.83 6.10 16.26
CA VAL A 232 -6.39 4.76 15.82
C VAL A 232 -7.41 3.72 16.27
N ALA A 233 -8.24 3.25 15.33
CA ALA A 233 -9.26 2.22 15.61
C ALA A 233 -8.65 0.83 15.75
N SER A 234 -9.34 -0.13 16.38
CA SER A 234 -8.74 -1.44 16.72
C SER A 234 -8.57 -2.44 15.58
N ASP A 235 -9.39 -2.31 14.53
CA ASP A 235 -9.47 -3.29 13.44
C ASP A 235 -8.27 -3.25 12.50
N VAL A 236 -7.90 -4.40 11.95
CA VAL A 236 -6.85 -4.56 10.93
C VAL A 236 -7.34 -5.42 9.76
N SER A 237 -6.60 -5.42 8.65
CA SER A 237 -6.93 -6.26 7.50
C SER A 237 -6.82 -7.75 7.83
N ALA A 238 -7.69 -8.57 7.26
CA ALA A 238 -7.61 -10.03 7.32
C ALA A 238 -6.37 -10.59 6.59
N TYR A 239 -5.71 -9.78 5.76
CA TYR A 239 -4.51 -10.18 5.02
C TYR A 239 -3.20 -9.79 5.73
N THR A 240 -3.25 -9.00 6.79
CA THR A 240 -2.05 -8.44 7.42
C THR A 240 -1.74 -9.10 8.77
N GLU A 241 -0.50 -8.99 9.21
CA GLU A 241 -0.06 -9.43 10.54
C GLU A 241 -0.32 -8.30 11.53
N ARG A 242 -1.05 -8.56 12.62
CA ARG A 242 -1.37 -7.54 13.62
C ARG A 242 -0.15 -7.29 14.51
N TYR A 243 0.23 -6.03 14.69
CA TYR A 243 1.25 -5.64 15.66
C TYR A 243 0.61 -5.05 16.92
N ARG A 244 -0.34 -4.12 16.75
CA ARG A 244 -1.13 -3.49 17.83
C ARG A 244 -2.58 -3.35 17.35
N PRO A 245 -3.56 -2.96 18.19
CA PRO A 245 -4.87 -2.53 17.71
C PRO A 245 -4.72 -1.45 16.63
N GLY A 246 -5.36 -1.64 15.47
CA GLY A 246 -5.29 -0.69 14.35
C GLY A 246 -4.01 -0.68 13.53
N ILE A 247 -2.98 -1.40 13.98
CA ILE A 247 -1.66 -1.35 13.36
C ILE A 247 -1.26 -2.75 12.91
N SER A 248 -0.94 -2.88 11.63
CA SER A 248 -0.57 -4.16 11.04
C SER A 248 0.50 -4.04 9.98
N GLY A 249 1.22 -5.13 9.71
CA GLY A 249 2.30 -5.17 8.74
C GLY A 249 2.13 -6.24 7.68
N ALA A 250 2.74 -6.04 6.50
CA ALA A 250 2.87 -7.06 5.47
C ALA A 250 4.02 -6.81 4.48
N ASP A 251 4.40 -7.84 3.73
CA ASP A 251 5.43 -7.74 2.70
C ASP A 251 4.87 -7.00 1.47
N ASP A 252 5.69 -6.18 0.85
CA ASP A 252 5.37 -5.62 -0.47
C ASP A 252 5.13 -6.76 -1.47
N PRO A 253 4.02 -6.78 -2.24
CA PRO A 253 3.78 -7.84 -3.21
C PRO A 253 4.93 -8.03 -4.21
N VAL A 254 5.33 -9.29 -4.40
CA VAL A 254 6.29 -9.68 -5.44
C VAL A 254 5.59 -10.72 -6.33
N ASP A 255 5.11 -10.29 -7.49
CA ASP A 255 4.36 -11.14 -8.42
C ASP A 255 4.67 -10.77 -9.87
N ASP A 256 5.51 -11.59 -10.51
CA ASP A 256 6.02 -11.34 -11.85
C ASP A 256 5.03 -11.73 -12.96
N ARG A 257 3.83 -12.21 -12.60
CA ARG A 257 2.82 -12.62 -13.58
C ARG A 257 2.32 -11.39 -14.36
N PRO A 258 1.98 -11.54 -15.65
CA PRO A 258 1.48 -10.43 -16.47
C PRO A 258 0.28 -9.73 -15.83
N GLY A 259 0.35 -8.39 -15.75
CA GLY A 259 -0.72 -7.56 -15.18
C GLY A 259 -0.85 -7.61 -13.66
N GLN A 260 0.08 -8.26 -12.94
CA GLN A 260 0.10 -8.25 -11.46
C GLN A 260 1.09 -7.22 -10.88
N SER A 261 2.02 -6.71 -11.69
CA SER A 261 2.92 -5.63 -11.29
C SER A 261 2.16 -4.32 -11.04
N GLY A 262 2.59 -3.56 -10.03
CA GLY A 262 2.00 -2.26 -9.69
C GLY A 262 0.68 -2.30 -8.91
N LEU A 263 0.13 -3.49 -8.61
CA LEU A 263 -1.03 -3.60 -7.73
C LEU A 263 -0.68 -3.18 -6.30
N SER A 264 -1.63 -2.52 -5.62
CA SER A 264 -1.51 -2.33 -4.17
C SER A 264 -1.58 -3.68 -3.44
N PHE A 265 -1.05 -3.75 -2.22
CA PHE A 265 -1.07 -4.94 -1.38
C PHE A 265 -2.47 -5.57 -1.30
N GLY A 266 -3.48 -4.78 -0.91
CA GLY A 266 -4.85 -5.27 -0.79
C GLY A 266 -5.42 -5.77 -2.12
N GLN A 267 -5.19 -5.04 -3.22
CA GLN A 267 -5.65 -5.45 -4.55
C GLN A 267 -5.02 -6.78 -4.97
N HIS A 268 -3.72 -6.97 -4.72
CA HIS A 268 -3.02 -8.21 -5.05
C HIS A 268 -3.62 -9.41 -4.32
N ARG A 269 -3.79 -9.32 -2.99
CA ARG A 269 -4.35 -10.43 -2.18
C ARG A 269 -5.81 -10.70 -2.53
N SER A 270 -6.61 -9.65 -2.69
CA SER A 270 -8.03 -9.81 -3.06
C SER A 270 -8.23 -10.33 -4.47
N THR A 271 -7.35 -10.00 -5.42
CA THR A 271 -7.41 -10.54 -6.79
C THR A 271 -7.09 -12.03 -6.81
N ALA A 272 -6.04 -12.46 -6.12
CA ALA A 272 -5.70 -13.88 -5.98
C ALA A 272 -6.86 -14.66 -5.33
N LEU A 273 -7.45 -14.11 -4.27
CA LEU A 273 -8.57 -14.73 -3.57
C LEU A 273 -9.85 -14.80 -4.41
N ALA A 274 -10.23 -13.72 -5.10
CA ALA A 274 -11.40 -13.69 -5.98
C ALA A 274 -11.25 -14.72 -7.11
N THR A 275 -10.06 -14.84 -7.69
CA THR A 275 -9.76 -15.82 -8.73
C THR A 275 -9.98 -17.24 -8.24
N ALA A 276 -9.46 -17.56 -7.05
CA ALA A 276 -9.62 -18.87 -6.44
C ALA A 276 -11.08 -19.22 -6.12
N LEU A 277 -11.83 -18.27 -5.56
CA LEU A 277 -13.23 -18.48 -5.18
C LEU A 277 -14.12 -18.71 -6.40
N ILE A 278 -13.89 -17.98 -7.50
CA ILE A 278 -14.63 -18.17 -8.74
C ILE A 278 -14.27 -19.51 -9.37
N GLU A 279 -12.99 -19.85 -9.47
CA GLU A 279 -12.60 -21.16 -10.03
C GLU A 279 -13.21 -22.32 -9.24
N HIS A 280 -13.17 -22.26 -7.91
CA HIS A 280 -13.78 -23.28 -7.07
C HIS A 280 -15.30 -23.41 -7.31
N ALA A 281 -16.00 -22.29 -7.46
CA ALA A 281 -17.45 -22.30 -7.66
C ALA A 281 -17.86 -22.80 -9.05
N THR A 282 -17.11 -22.44 -10.10
CA THR A 282 -17.49 -22.71 -11.49
C THR A 282 -16.94 -24.01 -12.05
N THR A 283 -16.07 -24.72 -11.31
CA THR A 283 -15.44 -25.95 -11.79
C THR A 283 -16.15 -27.18 -11.20
N PRO A 284 -16.85 -28.00 -12.01
CA PRO A 284 -17.47 -29.22 -11.52
C PRO A 284 -16.42 -30.17 -10.92
N GLY A 285 -16.68 -30.65 -9.70
CA GLY A 285 -15.73 -31.54 -9.00
C GLY A 285 -14.43 -30.86 -8.56
N ALA A 286 -14.43 -29.54 -8.39
CA ALA A 286 -13.27 -28.80 -7.88
C ALA A 286 -12.75 -29.43 -6.57
N PRO A 287 -11.42 -29.36 -6.32
CA PRO A 287 -10.87 -29.64 -5.00
C PRO A 287 -11.52 -28.78 -3.92
N ALA A 288 -11.27 -29.10 -2.65
CA ALA A 288 -11.80 -28.31 -1.54
C ALA A 288 -11.38 -26.83 -1.68
N ARG A 289 -12.26 -25.93 -1.24
CA ARG A 289 -12.08 -24.47 -1.40
C ARG A 289 -10.70 -24.01 -0.95
N ASP A 290 -10.24 -24.50 0.19
CA ASP A 290 -8.96 -24.13 0.80
C ASP A 290 -7.75 -24.61 -0.04
N ASP A 291 -7.86 -25.75 -0.73
CA ASP A 291 -6.83 -26.22 -1.67
C ASP A 291 -6.70 -25.29 -2.88
N VAL A 292 -7.85 -24.88 -3.44
CA VAL A 292 -7.90 -23.94 -4.57
C VAL A 292 -7.31 -22.60 -4.17
N ILE A 293 -7.68 -22.06 -3.01
CA ILE A 293 -7.11 -20.81 -2.47
C ILE A 293 -5.60 -20.95 -2.26
N ALA A 294 -5.14 -22.01 -1.60
CA ALA A 294 -3.72 -22.22 -1.34
C ALA A 294 -2.91 -22.31 -2.64
N ARG A 295 -3.43 -22.96 -3.69
CA ARG A 295 -2.78 -23.01 -5.00
C ARG A 295 -2.67 -21.63 -5.65
N HIS A 296 -3.74 -20.84 -5.64
CA HIS A 296 -3.71 -19.47 -6.20
C HIS A 296 -2.80 -18.53 -5.43
N PHE A 297 -2.78 -18.65 -4.10
CA PHE A 297 -1.89 -17.86 -3.25
C PHE A 297 -0.43 -18.21 -3.56
N ARG A 298 -0.07 -19.50 -3.63
CA ARG A 298 1.28 -19.92 -4.02
C ARG A 298 1.67 -19.43 -5.41
N ALA A 299 0.77 -19.53 -6.39
CA ALA A 299 0.99 -19.01 -7.74
C ALA A 299 1.20 -17.48 -7.77
N ALA A 300 0.62 -16.76 -6.81
CA ALA A 300 0.81 -15.32 -6.60
C ALA A 300 1.96 -14.98 -5.63
N ARG A 301 2.77 -15.98 -5.26
CA ARG A 301 3.83 -15.89 -4.23
C ARG A 301 3.36 -15.39 -2.86
N ILE A 302 2.13 -15.68 -2.47
CA ILE A 302 1.55 -15.41 -1.14
C ILE A 302 1.66 -16.68 -0.29
N ASP A 303 2.12 -16.60 0.96
CA ASP A 303 2.06 -17.73 1.91
C ASP A 303 0.58 -17.98 2.29
N PRO A 304 -0.02 -19.13 1.91
CA PRO A 304 -1.43 -19.41 2.21
C PRO A 304 -1.74 -19.37 3.71
N ARG A 305 -0.78 -19.75 4.54
CA ARG A 305 -0.92 -19.80 6.00
C ARG A 305 -0.57 -18.49 6.67
N ARG A 306 0.06 -17.56 5.95
CA ARG A 306 0.41 -16.21 6.42
C ARG A 306 0.28 -15.19 5.26
N PRO A 307 -0.94 -14.76 4.90
CA PRO A 307 -1.17 -13.88 3.74
C PRO A 307 -0.42 -12.53 3.77
N ALA A 308 0.07 -12.14 4.95
CA ALA A 308 0.92 -10.99 5.16
C ALA A 308 2.35 -11.16 4.66
N ARG A 309 2.74 -12.38 4.28
CA ARG A 309 4.10 -12.76 3.88
C ARG A 309 4.11 -13.27 2.44
N ASN A 310 5.18 -12.95 1.73
CA ASN A 310 5.46 -13.57 0.44
C ASN A 310 6.17 -14.91 0.63
N LEU A 311 5.98 -15.84 -0.30
CA LEU A 311 6.83 -17.01 -0.44
C LEU A 311 8.15 -16.60 -1.10
N ARG A 312 9.27 -17.09 -0.59
CA ARG A 312 10.58 -16.94 -1.22
C ARG A 312 10.71 -17.94 -2.35
N ALA A 313 11.64 -17.69 -3.28
CA ALA A 313 11.90 -18.61 -4.39
C ALA A 313 12.25 -20.03 -3.90
N GLU A 314 12.96 -20.13 -2.78
CA GLU A 314 13.35 -21.38 -2.10
C GLU A 314 12.14 -22.14 -1.50
N ASP A 315 11.07 -21.42 -1.15
CA ASP A 315 9.85 -22.02 -0.60
C ASP A 315 9.00 -22.71 -1.68
N LEU A 316 9.30 -22.45 -2.96
CA LEU A 316 8.58 -23.02 -4.10
C LEU A 316 9.17 -24.35 -4.59
N THR A 317 10.39 -24.71 -4.18
CA THR A 317 11.07 -25.96 -4.59
C THR A 317 10.70 -27.19 -3.75
N HIS A 318 9.89 -27.02 -2.69
CA HIS A 318 9.43 -28.10 -1.82
C HIS A 318 7.90 -28.29 -1.83
N VAL A 319 7.23 -27.83 -2.89
CA VAL A 319 5.77 -27.96 -3.09
C VAL A 319 5.47 -28.92 -4.24
#